data_AF-A0A4Y2TZG2-F1
#
_entry.id   AF-A0A4Y2TZG2-F1
#
_cell.length_a   1.000
_cell.length_b   1.000
_cell.length_c   1.000
_cell.angle_alpha   90.00
_cell.angle_beta   90.00
_cell.angle_gamma   90.00
#
_symmetry.space_group_name_H-M   'P 1'
#
loop_
_entity.id
_entity.type
_entity.pdbx_description
1 polymer ?
#
loop_
_entity_poly.entity_id
_entity_poly.type
_entity_poly.pdbx_seq_one_letter_code
_entity_poly.pdbx_strand_id
1 'polypeptide(L)'
;MSVKLNLKKDELIAIAEEMGLTVPDKAKVVDLKALIESSDVYRDDIELVRNLIDNILEEKWEKSERDKRECEIELEKIRLAQIEKQLEIANATRDLANTSQATEIIEPGSLTDNLESLIKSVKTLTIPVPVRSESFNLFFHSLEKAFQNKSVPNELKAEILLNILGEKVNNLLAYVSQEDLCDYEKIKQLVLKEFEPTPQECLSNFKKAQRLPSETYVQFASRLCASFDYYCQLRKVTDFRSLCDLIVSDRIFETLDRELMTHIAVKQGESFFKSQHLGRECDVYLSSRGRSTKDLINRNAVSEAKRVVGNKWPTSNWRSDKNIPKLFVSETKNINCVLCKRASHSLSACSQFRRLSVWDRAEVIKRNNLCFRCFPPHKLNECRSIKKCFLP
;
A
#
# COMPACT_ATOMS: atom_id res chain seq x y z
N MET A 1 21.76 39.09 5.96
CA MET A 1 20.77 38.11 5.46
C MET A 1 21.29 36.73 5.82
N SER A 2 20.52 35.87 6.49
CA SER A 2 21.02 34.56 6.96
C SER A 2 20.78 33.49 5.89
N VAL A 3 21.80 32.68 5.59
CA VAL A 3 21.67 31.52 4.69
C VAL A 3 20.98 30.39 5.46
N LYS A 4 19.89 29.86 4.93
CA LYS A 4 19.15 28.76 5.57
C LYS A 4 19.87 27.43 5.36
N LEU A 5 20.60 26.98 6.38
CA LEU A 5 21.29 25.69 6.39
C LEU A 5 20.34 24.52 6.66
N ASN A 6 19.32 24.30 5.82
CA ASN A 6 18.41 23.16 5.91
C ASN A 6 18.93 21.94 5.13
N LEU A 7 20.16 21.56 5.42
CA LEU A 7 20.91 20.52 4.70
C LEU A 7 21.07 19.25 5.56
N LYS A 8 21.31 18.12 4.90
CA LYS A 8 21.56 16.82 5.55
C LYS A 8 22.92 16.82 6.25
N LYS A 9 23.12 15.86 7.16
CA LYS A 9 24.33 15.79 7.99
C LYS A 9 25.60 15.70 7.14
N ASP A 10 25.59 14.88 6.11
CA ASP A 10 26.70 14.67 5.17
C ASP A 10 26.97 15.88 4.27
N GLU A 11 25.95 16.69 3.96
CA GLU A 11 26.10 17.96 3.22
C GLU A 11 26.73 19.03 4.12
N LEU A 12 26.31 19.12 5.38
CA LEU A 12 26.88 20.05 6.36
C LEU A 12 28.33 19.70 6.73
N ILE A 13 28.69 18.41 6.73
CA ILE A 13 30.07 17.96 6.93
C ILE A 13 30.95 18.42 5.76
N ALA A 14 30.52 18.18 4.51
CA ALA A 14 31.26 18.61 3.32
C ALA A 14 31.47 20.13 3.30
N ILE A 15 30.43 20.91 3.60
CA ILE A 15 30.52 22.38 3.68
C ILE A 15 31.52 22.81 4.76
N ALA A 16 31.47 22.20 5.95
CA ALA A 16 32.39 22.53 7.03
C ALA A 16 33.85 22.19 6.69
N GLU A 17 34.10 21.05 6.04
CA GLU A 17 35.43 20.63 5.58
C GLU A 17 35.97 21.56 4.49
N GLU A 18 35.12 22.01 3.56
CA GLU A 18 35.50 22.89 2.46
C GLU A 18 35.71 24.35 2.91
N MET A 19 35.07 24.74 4.01
CA MET A 19 35.38 25.96 4.77
C MET A 19 36.63 25.84 5.65
N GLY A 20 37.30 24.67 5.68
CA GLY A 20 38.49 24.42 6.50
C GLY A 20 38.23 24.25 7.99
N LEU A 21 36.97 23.99 8.39
CA LEU A 21 36.57 23.81 9.78
C LEU A 21 36.80 22.35 10.20
N THR A 22 37.31 22.15 11.41
CA THR A 22 37.49 20.80 11.97
C THR A 22 36.16 20.24 12.45
N VAL A 23 35.69 19.18 11.78
CA VAL A 23 34.43 18.52 12.11
C VAL A 23 34.64 17.49 13.23
N PRO A 24 33.90 17.57 14.35
CA PRO A 24 33.97 16.55 15.40
C PRO A 24 33.32 15.22 14.97
N ASP A 25 33.97 14.09 15.26
CA ASP A 25 33.54 12.72 14.90
C ASP A 25 32.09 12.35 15.31
N LYS A 26 31.50 13.04 16.30
CA LYS A 26 30.14 12.80 16.81
C LYS A 26 29.22 14.01 16.70
N ALA A 27 29.56 15.01 15.90
CA ALA A 27 28.73 16.21 15.75
C ALA A 27 27.32 15.87 15.25
N LYS A 28 26.31 16.46 15.89
CA LYS A 28 24.92 16.43 15.41
C LYS A 28 24.72 17.54 14.38
N VAL A 29 23.65 17.42 13.59
CA VAL A 29 23.25 18.42 12.60
C VAL A 29 23.17 19.83 13.19
N VAL A 30 22.72 19.97 14.44
CA VAL A 30 22.63 21.27 15.13
C VAL A 30 24.03 21.82 15.43
N ASP A 31 24.96 20.96 15.86
CA ASP A 31 26.33 21.36 16.18
C ASP A 31 27.09 21.79 14.92
N LEU A 32 26.86 21.09 13.80
CA LEU A 32 27.44 21.43 12.50
C LEU A 32 26.92 22.77 11.95
N LYS A 33 25.62 23.04 12.10
CA LYS A 33 25.05 24.34 11.71
C LYS A 33 25.62 25.48 12.54
N ALA A 34 25.71 25.29 13.85
CA ALA A 34 26.29 26.28 14.75
C ALA A 34 27.77 26.52 14.42
N LEU A 35 28.52 25.47 14.07
CA LEU A 35 29.93 25.56 13.67
C LEU A 35 30.08 26.43 12.41
N ILE A 36 29.28 26.17 11.38
CA ILE A 36 29.27 26.92 10.13
C ILE A 36 28.82 28.37 10.35
N GLU A 37 27.74 28.60 11.10
CA GLU A 37 27.23 29.95 11.40
C GLU A 37 28.19 30.79 12.26
N SER A 38 29.03 30.13 13.07
CA SER A 38 30.02 30.79 13.93
C SER A 38 31.34 31.12 13.24
N SER A 39 31.59 30.54 12.06
CA SER A 39 32.81 30.79 11.28
C SER A 39 32.92 32.25 10.86
N ASP A 40 34.15 32.75 10.89
CA ASP A 40 34.60 33.99 10.28
C ASP A 40 34.20 34.08 8.79
N VAL A 41 34.41 33.01 8.02
CA VAL A 41 34.03 32.93 6.60
C VAL A 41 32.53 33.16 6.39
N TYR A 42 31.67 32.62 7.28
CA TYR A 42 30.22 32.84 7.22
C TYR A 42 29.80 34.27 7.58
N ARG A 43 30.54 34.93 8.47
CA ARG A 43 30.24 36.31 8.90
C ARG A 43 30.74 37.36 7.92
N ASP A 44 31.89 37.10 7.32
CA ASP A 44 32.58 38.06 6.46
C ASP A 44 32.06 38.03 5.02
N ASP A 45 31.71 36.84 4.49
CA ASP A 45 31.19 36.71 3.13
C ASP A 45 30.10 35.62 3.00
N ILE A 46 28.86 36.05 3.22
CA ILE A 46 27.67 35.20 3.13
C ILE A 46 27.41 34.71 1.69
N GLU A 47 27.81 35.49 0.68
CA GLU A 47 27.57 35.14 -0.73
C GLU A 47 28.52 34.01 -1.17
N LEU A 48 29.76 34.02 -0.68
CA LEU A 48 30.71 32.90 -0.87
C LEU A 48 30.19 31.61 -0.25
N VAL A 49 29.62 31.65 0.96
CA VAL A 49 29.03 30.44 1.57
C VAL A 49 27.82 29.96 0.78
N ARG A 50 26.99 30.86 0.22
CA ARG A 50 25.87 30.45 -0.64
C ARG A 50 26.36 29.74 -1.90
N ASN A 51 27.36 30.31 -2.58
CA ASN A 51 27.93 29.71 -3.79
C ASN A 51 28.59 28.35 -3.50
N LEU A 52 29.25 28.23 -2.35
CA LEU A 52 29.84 26.96 -1.90
C LEU A 52 28.77 25.88 -1.69
N ILE A 53 27.66 26.24 -1.03
CA ILE A 53 26.52 25.34 -0.85
C ILE A 53 25.95 24.91 -2.20
N ASP A 54 25.74 25.86 -3.11
CA ASP A 54 25.18 25.58 -4.44
C ASP A 54 26.11 24.65 -5.25
N ASN A 55 27.43 24.87 -5.22
CA ASN A 55 28.41 24.01 -5.89
C ASN A 55 28.43 22.58 -5.32
N ILE A 56 28.44 22.42 -3.99
CA ILE A 56 28.44 21.10 -3.35
C ILE A 56 27.14 20.33 -3.66
N LEU A 57 26.01 21.03 -3.70
CA LEU A 57 24.72 20.43 -4.07
C LEU A 57 24.69 20.00 -5.54
N GLU A 58 25.21 20.82 -6.44
CA GLU A 58 25.31 20.51 -7.87
C GLU A 58 26.26 19.32 -8.10
N GLU A 59 27.45 19.30 -7.48
CA GLU A 59 28.39 18.18 -7.60
C GLU A 59 27.81 16.85 -7.08
N LYS A 60 27.06 16.90 -5.97
CA LYS A 60 26.35 15.71 -5.46
C LYS A 60 25.25 15.25 -6.41
N TRP A 61 24.51 16.18 -7.00
CA TRP A 61 23.48 15.89 -7.98
C TRP A 61 24.09 15.24 -9.24
N GLU A 62 25.13 15.85 -9.80
CA GLU A 62 25.85 15.34 -10.98
C GLU A 62 26.48 13.97 -10.72
N LYS A 63 27.03 13.74 -9.52
CA LYS A 63 27.55 12.44 -9.12
C LYS A 63 26.45 11.38 -9.02
N SER A 64 25.34 11.70 -8.35
CA SER A 64 24.20 10.79 -8.25
C SER A 64 23.59 10.47 -9.62
N GLU A 65 23.54 11.44 -10.52
CA GLU A 65 23.03 11.27 -11.88
C GLU A 65 23.99 10.43 -12.74
N ARG A 66 25.31 10.58 -12.56
CA ARG A 66 26.32 9.70 -13.16
C ARG A 66 26.20 8.26 -12.67
N ASP A 67 26.11 8.05 -11.36
CA ASP A 67 25.96 6.70 -10.77
C ASP A 67 24.68 6.01 -11.28
N LYS A 68 23.59 6.80 -11.43
CA LYS A 68 22.33 6.31 -12.01
C LYS A 68 22.49 5.92 -13.47
N ARG A 69 23.16 6.74 -14.29
CA ARG A 69 23.45 6.43 -15.70
C ARG A 69 24.35 5.22 -15.86
N GLU A 70 25.35 5.06 -15.00
CA GLU A 70 26.21 3.88 -14.99
C GLU A 70 25.42 2.61 -14.65
N CYS A 71 24.55 2.66 -13.63
CA CYS A 71 23.63 1.57 -13.30
C CYS A 71 22.69 1.23 -14.47
N GLU A 72 22.15 2.23 -15.16
CA GLU A 72 21.29 2.03 -16.33
C GLU A 72 22.05 1.38 -17.50
N ILE A 73 23.27 1.84 -17.79
CA ILE A 73 24.15 1.25 -18.80
C ILE A 73 24.50 -0.20 -18.45
N GLU A 74 24.79 -0.49 -17.19
CA GLU A 74 25.15 -1.84 -16.73
C GLU A 74 23.95 -2.80 -16.82
N LEU A 75 22.75 -2.34 -16.45
CA LEU A 75 21.52 -3.09 -16.67
C LEU A 75 21.28 -3.37 -18.16
N GLU A 76 21.53 -2.39 -19.03
CA GLU A 76 21.35 -2.56 -20.47
C GLU A 76 22.40 -3.50 -21.08
N LYS A 77 23.65 -3.47 -20.62
CA LYS A 77 24.69 -4.46 -20.99
C LYS A 77 24.29 -5.87 -20.58
N ILE A 78 23.73 -6.04 -19.37
CA ILE A 78 23.24 -7.36 -18.90
C ILE A 78 22.08 -7.83 -19.79
N ARG A 79 21.16 -6.95 -20.17
CA ARG A 79 20.05 -7.28 -21.08
C ARG A 79 20.56 -7.68 -22.46
N LEU A 80 21.50 -6.94 -23.04
CA LEU A 80 22.09 -7.26 -24.34
C LEU A 80 22.82 -8.61 -24.31
N ALA A 81 23.65 -8.85 -23.29
CA ALA A 81 24.33 -10.14 -23.13
C ALA A 81 23.32 -11.31 -23.00
N GLN A 82 22.17 -11.08 -22.36
CA GLN A 82 21.12 -12.08 -22.25
C GLN A 82 20.43 -12.34 -23.59
N ILE A 83 20.21 -11.30 -24.42
CA ILE A 83 19.67 -11.43 -25.77
C ILE A 83 20.66 -12.15 -26.69
N GLU A 84 21.94 -11.80 -26.66
CA GLU A 84 23.00 -12.46 -27.44
C GLU A 84 23.07 -13.95 -27.11
N LYS A 85 23.05 -14.30 -25.82
CA LYS A 85 23.00 -15.70 -25.39
C LYS A 85 21.74 -16.42 -25.85
N GLN A 86 20.59 -15.73 -25.89
CA GLN A 86 19.36 -16.32 -26.44
C GLN A 86 19.46 -16.54 -27.96
N LEU A 87 20.07 -15.62 -28.70
CA LEU A 87 20.32 -15.78 -30.13
C LEU A 87 21.31 -16.92 -30.41
N GLU A 88 22.35 -17.07 -29.59
CA GLU A 88 23.30 -18.18 -29.67
C GLU A 88 22.61 -19.53 -29.46
N ILE A 89 21.75 -19.64 -28.44
CA ILE A 89 20.93 -20.84 -28.18
C ILE A 89 19.96 -21.09 -29.35
N ALA A 90 19.33 -20.04 -29.89
CA ALA A 90 18.41 -20.14 -31.03
C ALA A 90 19.12 -20.62 -32.31
N ASN A 91 20.35 -20.16 -32.56
CA ASN A 91 21.15 -20.61 -33.69
C ASN A 91 21.61 -22.06 -33.50
N ALA A 92 22.12 -22.42 -32.32
CA ALA A 92 22.53 -23.80 -32.02
C ALA A 92 21.36 -24.80 -32.12
N THR A 93 20.15 -24.40 -31.71
CA THR A 93 18.94 -25.23 -31.86
C THR A 93 18.47 -25.33 -33.31
N ARG A 94 18.62 -24.28 -34.12
CA ARG A 94 18.33 -24.31 -35.55
C ARG A 94 19.32 -25.21 -36.31
N ASP A 95 20.59 -25.21 -35.94
CA ASP A 95 21.62 -26.06 -36.55
C ASP A 95 21.42 -27.55 -36.20
N LEU A 96 20.92 -27.83 -34.99
CA LEU A 96 20.43 -29.17 -34.61
C LEU A 96 19.18 -29.58 -35.41
N ALA A 97 18.21 -28.67 -35.58
CA ALA A 97 16.99 -28.94 -36.34
C ALA A 97 17.26 -29.18 -37.85
N ASN A 98 18.19 -28.43 -38.45
CA ASN A 98 18.61 -28.63 -39.84
C ASN A 98 19.35 -29.96 -40.06
N THR A 99 19.96 -30.52 -39.01
CA THR A 99 20.58 -31.86 -39.04
C THR A 99 19.54 -32.99 -38.90
N SER A 100 18.39 -32.70 -38.29
CA SER A 100 17.27 -33.65 -38.12
C SER A 100 16.25 -33.62 -39.28
N GLN A 101 16.32 -32.64 -40.18
CA GLN A 101 15.37 -32.47 -41.29
C GLN A 101 15.71 -33.31 -42.53
N ALA A 102 16.25 -34.52 -42.30
CA ALA A 102 16.45 -35.54 -43.32
C ALA A 102 15.64 -36.82 -43.01
N THR A 103 14.49 -36.70 -42.35
CA THR A 103 13.38 -37.66 -42.38
C THR A 103 12.29 -37.10 -41.48
N GLU A 104 11.10 -36.84 -42.00
CA GLU A 104 9.89 -37.44 -41.43
C GLU A 104 8.64 -37.08 -42.22
N ILE A 105 7.94 -38.15 -42.56
CA ILE A 105 6.55 -38.22 -43.01
C ILE A 105 5.70 -37.95 -41.76
N ILE A 106 4.77 -37.01 -41.84
CA ILE A 106 3.92 -36.60 -40.72
C ILE A 106 2.89 -37.70 -40.43
N GLU A 107 3.05 -38.39 -39.29
CA GLU A 107 2.00 -39.19 -38.66
C GLU A 107 1.31 -38.41 -37.51
N PRO A 108 -0.01 -38.55 -37.33
CA PRO A 108 -0.80 -37.80 -36.34
C PRO A 108 -0.40 -37.98 -34.86
N GLY A 109 0.36 -39.03 -34.51
CA GLY A 109 0.82 -39.27 -33.13
C GLY A 109 1.89 -38.29 -32.64
N SER A 110 2.63 -37.64 -33.54
CA SER A 110 3.72 -36.72 -33.19
C SER A 110 3.23 -35.41 -32.55
N LEU A 111 2.02 -34.96 -32.88
CA LEU A 111 1.45 -33.71 -32.32
C LEU A 111 1.02 -33.88 -30.85
N THR A 112 0.46 -35.03 -30.49
CA THR A 112 0.03 -35.32 -29.11
C THR A 112 1.21 -35.47 -28.16
N ASP A 113 2.29 -36.13 -28.61
CA ASP A 113 3.52 -36.28 -27.82
C ASP A 113 4.23 -34.93 -27.62
N ASN A 114 4.24 -34.08 -28.66
CA ASN A 114 4.76 -32.72 -28.57
C ASN A 114 3.92 -31.83 -27.65
N LEU A 115 2.59 -31.94 -27.69
CA LEU A 115 1.70 -31.22 -26.79
C LEU A 115 1.89 -31.64 -25.33
N GLU A 116 1.93 -32.94 -25.04
CA GLU A 116 2.11 -33.45 -23.68
C GLU A 116 3.50 -33.06 -23.13
N SER A 117 4.53 -33.12 -23.97
CA SER A 117 5.88 -32.63 -23.67
C SER A 117 5.89 -31.12 -23.39
N LEU A 118 5.22 -30.30 -24.21
CA LEU A 118 5.09 -28.86 -24.01
C LEU A 118 4.31 -28.52 -22.73
N ILE A 119 3.17 -29.19 -22.49
CA ILE A 119 2.37 -29.04 -21.25
C ILE A 119 3.24 -29.38 -20.04
N LYS A 120 3.97 -30.50 -20.07
CA LYS A 120 4.88 -30.88 -19.00
C LYS A 120 5.98 -29.85 -18.82
N SER A 121 6.58 -29.35 -19.91
CA SER A 121 7.62 -28.34 -19.87
C SER A 121 7.13 -27.01 -19.27
N VAL A 122 5.91 -26.56 -19.60
CA VAL A 122 5.31 -25.33 -19.07
C VAL A 122 4.88 -25.53 -17.61
N LYS A 123 4.29 -26.68 -17.27
CA LYS A 123 3.96 -27.03 -15.87
C LYS A 123 5.22 -27.15 -15.00
N THR A 124 6.35 -27.65 -15.54
CA THR A 124 7.64 -27.72 -14.83
C THR A 124 8.27 -26.36 -14.57
N LEU A 125 7.88 -25.31 -15.30
CA LEU A 125 8.25 -23.93 -14.94
C LEU A 125 7.61 -23.46 -13.62
N THR A 126 6.83 -24.32 -12.95
CA THR A 126 6.29 -24.10 -11.62
C THR A 126 5.43 -22.83 -11.59
N ILE A 127 4.58 -22.64 -12.60
CA ILE A 127 3.58 -21.58 -12.58
C ILE A 127 2.37 -22.12 -11.80
N PRO A 128 2.20 -21.79 -10.51
CA PRO A 128 1.06 -22.28 -9.76
C PRO A 128 -0.21 -21.60 -10.29
N VAL A 129 -1.27 -22.39 -10.49
CA VAL A 129 -2.58 -21.84 -10.80
C VAL A 129 -3.03 -20.97 -9.63
N PRO A 130 -3.30 -19.68 -9.84
CA PRO A 130 -3.73 -18.75 -8.81
C PRO A 130 -4.93 -19.28 -8.04
N VAL A 131 -4.84 -19.30 -6.72
CA VAL A 131 -5.99 -19.60 -5.84
C VAL A 131 -6.82 -18.35 -5.58
N ARG A 132 -6.19 -17.17 -5.59
CA ARG A 132 -6.83 -15.86 -5.39
C ARG A 132 -6.93 -15.11 -6.72
N SER A 133 -8.04 -14.39 -6.91
CA SER A 133 -8.31 -13.52 -8.06
C SER A 133 -7.17 -12.53 -8.31
N GLU A 134 -6.59 -11.95 -7.25
CA GLU A 134 -5.48 -10.99 -7.33
C GLU A 134 -4.23 -11.51 -8.07
N SER A 135 -4.02 -12.83 -8.08
CA SER A 135 -2.80 -13.44 -8.62
C SER A 135 -2.95 -13.88 -10.08
N PHE A 136 -4.13 -13.74 -10.69
CA PHE A 136 -4.36 -14.11 -12.10
C PHE A 136 -3.51 -13.32 -13.09
N ASN A 137 -3.21 -12.06 -12.79
CA ASN A 137 -2.41 -11.23 -13.70
C ASN A 137 -0.94 -11.59 -13.69
N LEU A 138 -0.39 -11.85 -12.51
CA LEU A 138 0.96 -12.39 -12.39
C LEU A 138 1.07 -13.76 -13.06
N PHE A 139 0.01 -14.57 -12.97
CA PHE A 139 -0.07 -15.84 -13.68
C PHE A 139 -0.05 -15.67 -15.19
N PHE A 140 -0.91 -14.84 -15.77
CA PHE A 140 -0.93 -14.62 -17.22
C PHE A 140 0.38 -14.02 -17.72
N HIS A 141 0.97 -13.05 -17.00
CA HIS A 141 2.28 -12.50 -17.36
C HIS A 141 3.39 -13.57 -17.32
N SER A 142 3.38 -14.43 -16.30
CA SER A 142 4.34 -15.53 -16.19
C SER A 142 4.14 -16.59 -17.28
N LEU A 143 2.88 -16.89 -17.60
CA LEU A 143 2.49 -17.86 -18.61
C LEU A 143 2.84 -17.39 -20.02
N GLU A 144 2.54 -16.14 -20.36
CA GLU A 144 2.90 -15.54 -21.66
C GLU A 144 4.41 -15.50 -21.85
N LYS A 145 5.16 -15.14 -20.80
CA LYS A 145 6.62 -15.20 -20.83
C LYS A 145 7.12 -16.63 -21.03
N ALA A 146 6.48 -17.62 -20.41
CA ALA A 146 6.80 -19.04 -20.63
C ALA A 146 6.49 -19.48 -22.06
N PHE A 147 5.36 -19.07 -22.63
CA PHE A 147 5.01 -19.34 -24.02
C PHE A 147 6.03 -18.76 -25.00
N GLN A 148 6.47 -17.52 -24.75
CA GLN A 148 7.51 -16.88 -25.56
C GLN A 148 8.84 -17.61 -25.44
N ASN A 149 9.28 -17.94 -24.23
CA ASN A 149 10.55 -18.63 -23.98
C ASN A 149 10.61 -20.04 -24.59
N LYS A 150 9.46 -20.70 -24.74
CA LYS A 150 9.35 -22.06 -25.27
C LYS A 150 8.87 -22.10 -26.72
N SER A 151 8.71 -20.94 -27.37
CA SER A 151 8.21 -20.82 -28.75
C SER A 151 6.93 -21.63 -28.98
N VAL A 152 5.98 -21.56 -28.05
CA VAL A 152 4.74 -22.34 -28.13
C VAL A 152 3.89 -21.84 -29.30
N PRO A 153 3.49 -22.73 -30.23
CA PRO A 153 2.59 -22.38 -31.34
C PRO A 153 1.27 -21.81 -30.84
N ASN A 154 0.70 -20.83 -31.55
CA ASN A 154 -0.52 -20.14 -31.13
C ASN A 154 -1.71 -21.09 -31.02
N GLU A 155 -1.74 -22.13 -31.87
CA GLU A 155 -2.77 -23.16 -31.93
C GLU A 155 -2.84 -23.97 -30.63
N LEU A 156 -1.69 -24.15 -29.95
CA LEU A 156 -1.59 -24.95 -28.73
C LEU A 156 -1.74 -24.11 -27.45
N LYS A 157 -1.61 -22.77 -27.52
CA LYS A 157 -1.67 -21.89 -26.34
C LYS A 157 -3.02 -21.98 -25.61
N ALA A 158 -4.12 -22.02 -26.36
CA ALA A 158 -5.47 -22.17 -25.83
C ALA A 158 -5.62 -23.50 -25.07
N GLU A 159 -5.22 -24.60 -25.71
CA GLU A 159 -5.30 -25.94 -25.12
C GLU A 159 -4.40 -26.10 -23.89
N ILE A 160 -3.19 -25.53 -23.90
CA ILE A 160 -2.28 -25.51 -22.75
C ILE A 160 -2.88 -24.68 -21.60
N LEU A 161 -3.47 -23.51 -21.89
CA LEU A 161 -4.12 -22.67 -20.88
C LEU A 161 -5.28 -23.41 -20.19
N LEU A 162 -6.16 -24.05 -20.97
CA LEU A 162 -7.27 -24.84 -20.43
C LEU A 162 -6.78 -26.00 -19.57
N ASN A 163 -5.74 -26.72 -20.02
CA ASN A 163 -5.12 -27.81 -19.26
C ASN A 163 -4.40 -27.37 -17.97
N ILE A 164 -3.91 -26.13 -17.93
CA ILE A 164 -3.30 -25.55 -16.73
C ILE A 164 -4.38 -25.13 -15.74
N LEU A 165 -5.42 -24.43 -16.20
CA LEU A 165 -6.51 -23.95 -15.34
C LEU A 165 -7.40 -25.10 -14.86
N GLY A 166 -7.49 -26.18 -15.63
CA GLY A 166 -8.19 -27.41 -15.28
C GLY A 166 -9.65 -27.16 -14.89
N GLU A 167 -10.05 -27.70 -13.75
CA GLU A 167 -11.44 -27.63 -13.28
C GLU A 167 -11.97 -26.21 -13.06
N LYS A 168 -11.08 -25.21 -12.85
CA LYS A 168 -11.50 -23.84 -12.55
C LYS A 168 -12.26 -23.19 -13.70
N VAL A 169 -11.98 -23.57 -14.94
CA VAL A 169 -12.63 -22.99 -16.12
C VAL A 169 -13.80 -23.83 -16.62
N ASN A 170 -14.10 -24.99 -16.03
CA ASN A 170 -15.17 -25.87 -16.51
C ASN A 170 -16.55 -25.17 -16.58
N ASN A 171 -16.84 -24.30 -15.62
CA ASN A 171 -18.09 -23.52 -15.64
C ASN A 171 -18.12 -22.47 -16.75
N LEU A 172 -16.96 -21.92 -17.14
CA LEU A 172 -16.85 -21.04 -18.31
C LEU A 172 -17.02 -21.84 -19.60
N LEU A 173 -16.36 -22.99 -19.69
CA LEU A 173 -16.38 -23.87 -20.86
C LEU A 173 -17.80 -24.34 -21.24
N ALA A 174 -18.71 -24.45 -20.27
CA ALA A 174 -20.10 -24.82 -20.51
C ALA A 174 -20.86 -23.86 -21.44
N TYR A 175 -20.41 -22.61 -21.58
CA TYR A 175 -21.10 -21.57 -22.35
C TYR A 175 -20.27 -21.00 -23.50
N VAL A 176 -19.05 -21.51 -23.73
CA VAL A 176 -18.12 -21.02 -24.75
C VAL A 176 -18.28 -21.86 -26.03
N SER A 177 -18.31 -21.20 -27.18
CA SER A 177 -18.43 -21.89 -28.47
C SER A 177 -17.13 -22.64 -28.81
N GLN A 178 -17.22 -23.74 -29.57
CA GLN A 178 -16.04 -24.52 -29.96
C GLN A 178 -15.00 -23.69 -30.73
N GLU A 179 -15.45 -22.69 -31.49
CA GLU A 179 -14.59 -21.77 -32.25
C GLU A 179 -13.79 -20.84 -31.34
N ASP A 180 -14.37 -20.40 -30.22
CA ASP A 180 -13.71 -19.55 -29.24
C ASP A 180 -12.73 -20.33 -28.35
N LEU A 181 -12.88 -21.66 -28.24
CA LEU A 181 -11.98 -22.54 -27.48
C LEU A 181 -10.61 -22.76 -28.14
N CYS A 182 -10.45 -22.37 -29.40
CA CYS A 182 -9.16 -22.42 -30.10
C CYS A 182 -8.42 -21.07 -30.08
N ASP A 183 -9.07 -19.99 -29.65
CA ASP A 183 -8.49 -18.65 -29.60
C ASP A 183 -7.99 -18.32 -28.18
N TYR A 184 -6.67 -18.31 -28.03
CA TYR A 184 -6.03 -17.98 -26.76
C TYR A 184 -6.47 -16.63 -26.19
N GLU A 185 -6.60 -15.60 -27.04
CA GLU A 185 -6.90 -14.24 -26.55
C GLU A 185 -8.34 -14.15 -26.05
N LYS A 186 -9.28 -14.83 -26.72
CA LYS A 186 -10.66 -14.93 -26.25
C LYS A 186 -10.78 -15.69 -24.93
N ILE A 187 -10.10 -16.83 -24.79
CA ILE A 187 -10.12 -17.59 -23.52
C ILE A 187 -9.49 -16.76 -22.41
N LYS A 188 -8.34 -16.12 -22.67
CA LYS A 188 -7.70 -15.22 -21.71
C LYS A 188 -8.67 -14.13 -21.27
N GLN A 189 -9.36 -13.47 -22.19
CA GLN A 189 -10.36 -12.44 -21.87
C GLN A 189 -11.53 -12.98 -21.04
N LEU A 190 -12.03 -14.18 -21.36
CA LEU A 190 -13.11 -14.82 -20.60
C LEU A 190 -12.68 -15.20 -19.18
N VAL A 191 -11.47 -15.75 -19.02
CA VAL A 191 -10.90 -16.09 -17.72
C VAL A 191 -10.66 -14.81 -16.90
N LEU A 192 -10.12 -13.76 -17.51
CA LEU A 192 -9.97 -12.47 -16.85
C LEU A 192 -11.35 -11.93 -16.45
N LYS A 193 -12.35 -11.91 -17.34
CA LYS A 193 -13.69 -11.41 -17.00
C LYS A 193 -14.32 -12.11 -15.78
N GLU A 194 -14.10 -13.40 -15.61
CA GLU A 194 -14.66 -14.18 -14.50
C GLU A 194 -13.84 -14.08 -13.21
N PHE A 195 -12.51 -14.10 -13.31
CA PHE A 195 -11.60 -14.23 -12.16
C PHE A 195 -10.84 -12.94 -11.80
N GLU A 196 -10.90 -11.91 -12.64
CA GLU A 196 -10.23 -10.64 -12.41
C GLU A 196 -10.89 -9.87 -11.26
N PRO A 197 -10.13 -9.44 -10.25
CA PRO A 197 -10.69 -8.64 -9.19
C PRO A 197 -11.07 -7.26 -9.72
N THR A 198 -12.19 -6.71 -9.24
CA THR A 198 -12.51 -5.31 -9.53
C THR A 198 -11.35 -4.41 -9.09
N PRO A 199 -11.12 -3.26 -9.74
CA PRO A 199 -9.92 -2.49 -9.42
C PRO A 199 -9.97 -1.93 -7.98
N GLN A 200 -11.16 -1.67 -7.43
CA GLN A 200 -11.31 -1.31 -6.02
C GLN A 200 -10.92 -2.45 -5.06
N GLU A 201 -11.23 -3.69 -5.41
CA GLU A 201 -10.80 -4.86 -4.64
C GLU A 201 -9.27 -5.03 -4.71
N CYS A 202 -8.67 -4.83 -5.88
CA CYS A 202 -7.21 -4.82 -6.06
C CYS A 202 -6.54 -3.77 -5.15
N LEU A 203 -7.06 -2.54 -5.13
CA LEU A 203 -6.56 -1.47 -4.25
C LEU A 203 -6.76 -1.80 -2.75
N SER A 204 -7.91 -2.38 -2.39
CA SER A 204 -8.20 -2.85 -1.03
C SER A 204 -7.17 -3.89 -0.59
N ASN A 205 -6.84 -4.84 -1.46
CA ASN A 205 -5.86 -5.89 -1.19
C ASN A 205 -4.45 -5.33 -1.06
N PHE A 206 -4.06 -4.40 -1.93
CA PHE A 206 -2.79 -3.67 -1.80
C PHE A 206 -2.67 -2.98 -0.44
N LYS A 207 -3.71 -2.26 0.00
CA LYS A 207 -3.70 -1.54 1.30
C LYS A 207 -3.68 -2.48 2.51
N LYS A 208 -4.33 -3.64 2.40
CA LYS A 208 -4.40 -4.64 3.48
C LYS A 208 -3.22 -5.60 3.48
N ALA A 209 -2.39 -5.58 2.44
CA ALA A 209 -1.26 -6.51 2.31
C ALA A 209 -0.30 -6.37 3.49
N GLN A 210 0.04 -7.50 4.09
CA GLN A 210 1.02 -7.59 5.16
C GLN A 210 2.17 -8.50 4.75
N ARG A 211 3.33 -8.29 5.36
CA ARG A 211 4.49 -9.14 5.15
C ARG A 211 4.22 -10.53 5.71
N LEU A 212 4.44 -11.57 4.90
CA LEU A 212 4.40 -12.95 5.33
C LEU A 212 5.61 -13.29 6.20
N PRO A 213 5.49 -14.20 7.19
CA PRO A 213 6.62 -14.60 8.02
C PRO A 213 7.79 -15.18 7.20
N SER A 214 7.47 -15.87 6.10
CA SER A 214 8.42 -16.57 5.22
C SER A 214 9.06 -15.70 4.13
N GLU A 215 8.64 -14.44 3.95
CA GLU A 215 9.15 -13.58 2.88
C GLU A 215 10.09 -12.49 3.41
N THR A 216 11.11 -12.12 2.64
CA THR A 216 11.97 -10.97 2.96
C THR A 216 11.27 -9.64 2.65
N TYR A 217 11.77 -8.52 3.18
CA TYR A 217 11.21 -7.20 2.85
C TYR A 217 11.36 -6.84 1.37
N VAL A 218 12.44 -7.29 0.71
CA VAL A 218 12.62 -7.10 -0.73
C VAL A 218 11.55 -7.85 -1.51
N GLN A 219 11.29 -9.12 -1.15
CA GLN A 219 10.22 -9.91 -1.76
C GLN A 219 8.84 -9.29 -1.52
N PHE A 220 8.60 -8.77 -0.32
CA PHE A 220 7.37 -8.05 0.00
C PHE A 220 7.20 -6.78 -0.83
N ALA A 221 8.27 -5.99 -0.98
CA ALA A 221 8.26 -4.80 -1.83
C ALA A 221 7.96 -5.15 -3.28
N SER A 222 8.61 -6.17 -3.85
CA SER A 222 8.32 -6.65 -5.20
C SER A 222 6.85 -7.07 -5.37
N ARG A 223 6.28 -7.74 -4.37
CA ARG A 223 4.87 -8.15 -4.37
C ARG A 223 3.92 -6.95 -4.30
N LEU A 224 4.24 -5.94 -3.49
CA LEU A 224 3.47 -4.70 -3.41
C LEU A 224 3.53 -3.91 -4.71
N CYS A 225 4.72 -3.73 -5.30
CA CYS A 225 4.89 -3.04 -6.58
C CYS A 225 4.07 -3.72 -7.67
N ALA A 226 4.20 -5.04 -7.82
CA ALA A 226 3.43 -5.77 -8.81
C ALA A 226 1.91 -5.65 -8.59
N SER A 227 1.45 -5.66 -7.35
CA SER A 227 0.03 -5.47 -7.03
C SER A 227 -0.46 -4.05 -7.40
N PHE A 228 0.36 -3.02 -7.16
CA PHE A 228 -0.01 -1.64 -7.45
C PHE A 228 0.11 -1.31 -8.94
N ASP A 229 1.14 -1.81 -9.61
CA ASP A 229 1.32 -1.69 -11.06
C ASP A 229 0.12 -2.31 -11.79
N TYR A 230 -0.33 -3.47 -11.31
CA TYR A 230 -1.53 -4.10 -11.85
C TYR A 230 -2.79 -3.26 -11.63
N TYR A 231 -2.97 -2.66 -10.45
CA TYR A 231 -4.07 -1.71 -10.22
C TYR A 231 -4.02 -0.52 -11.20
N CYS A 232 -2.82 0.01 -11.48
CA CYS A 232 -2.65 1.09 -12.45
C CYS A 232 -3.02 0.66 -13.87
N GLN A 233 -2.69 -0.58 -14.27
CA GLN A 233 -3.08 -1.15 -15.56
C GLN A 233 -4.59 -1.28 -15.69
N LEU A 234 -5.27 -1.79 -14.66
CA LEU A 234 -6.74 -1.87 -14.60
C LEU A 234 -7.40 -0.51 -14.78
N ARG A 235 -6.83 0.53 -14.17
CA ARG A 235 -7.28 1.92 -14.27
C ARG A 235 -6.83 2.62 -15.54
N LYS A 236 -6.07 1.94 -16.42
CA LYS A 236 -5.55 2.45 -17.70
C LYS A 236 -4.74 3.74 -17.50
N VAL A 237 -3.92 3.79 -16.45
CA VAL A 237 -3.03 4.91 -16.13
C VAL A 237 -1.79 4.83 -17.02
N THR A 238 -1.53 5.89 -17.77
CA THR A 238 -0.45 5.91 -18.79
C THR A 238 0.68 6.89 -18.47
N ASP A 239 0.40 7.92 -17.69
CA ASP A 239 1.34 9.02 -17.45
C ASP A 239 1.38 9.44 -15.97
N PHE A 240 2.45 10.12 -15.57
CA PHE A 240 2.66 10.55 -14.19
C PHE A 240 1.52 11.43 -13.67
N ARG A 241 0.94 12.29 -14.52
CA ARG A 241 -0.15 13.17 -14.11
C ARG A 241 -1.41 12.37 -13.82
N SER A 242 -1.73 11.39 -14.67
CA SER A 242 -2.85 10.47 -14.48
C SER A 242 -2.70 9.63 -13.20
N LEU A 243 -1.46 9.24 -12.86
CA LEU A 243 -1.16 8.56 -11.59
C LEU A 243 -1.41 9.47 -10.38
N CYS A 244 -0.94 10.72 -10.43
CA CYS A 244 -1.24 11.69 -9.37
C CYS A 244 -2.74 11.90 -9.20
N ASP A 245 -3.48 12.06 -10.30
CA ASP A 245 -4.93 12.21 -10.27
C ASP A 245 -5.61 10.95 -9.70
N LEU A 246 -5.16 9.75 -10.04
CA LEU A 246 -5.65 8.49 -9.47
C LEU A 246 -5.47 8.46 -7.95
N ILE A 247 -4.26 8.73 -7.45
CA ILE A 247 -3.95 8.71 -6.02
C ILE A 247 -4.82 9.71 -5.25
N VAL A 248 -4.96 10.94 -5.77
CA VAL A 248 -5.82 11.96 -5.13
C VAL A 248 -7.28 11.54 -5.17
N SER A 249 -7.75 10.96 -6.28
CA SER A 249 -9.13 10.50 -6.43
C SER A 249 -9.45 9.36 -5.47
N ASP A 250 -8.55 8.39 -5.34
CA ASP A 250 -8.68 7.29 -4.37
C ASP A 250 -8.69 7.83 -2.94
N ARG A 251 -7.89 8.86 -2.63
CA ARG A 251 -7.91 9.50 -1.32
C ARG A 251 -9.23 10.21 -1.04
N ILE A 252 -9.80 10.90 -2.01
CA ILE A 252 -11.15 11.49 -1.89
C ILE A 252 -12.18 10.38 -1.68
N PHE A 253 -12.10 9.31 -2.47
CA PHE A 253 -13.01 8.17 -2.43
C PHE A 253 -13.05 7.51 -1.04
N GLU A 254 -11.91 7.41 -0.35
CA GLU A 254 -11.84 6.92 1.04
C GLU A 254 -12.59 7.77 2.07
N THR A 255 -12.81 9.05 1.78
CA THR A 255 -13.51 9.97 2.70
C THR A 255 -15.03 9.94 2.54
N LEU A 256 -15.53 9.31 1.46
CA LEU A 256 -16.95 9.26 1.15
C LEU A 256 -17.69 8.32 2.11
N ASP A 257 -18.94 8.66 2.43
CA ASP A 257 -19.82 7.76 3.15
C ASP A 257 -20.29 6.61 2.25
N ARG A 258 -20.84 5.56 2.86
CA ARG A 258 -21.22 4.33 2.13
C ARG A 258 -22.19 4.60 0.98
N GLU A 259 -23.10 5.54 1.16
CA GLU A 259 -24.13 5.87 0.16
C GLU A 259 -23.49 6.54 -1.07
N LEU A 260 -22.68 7.58 -0.86
CA LEU A 260 -21.99 8.29 -1.93
C LEU A 260 -20.92 7.43 -2.60
N MET A 261 -20.17 6.66 -1.82
CA MET A 261 -19.19 5.68 -2.33
C MET A 261 -19.84 4.70 -3.30
N THR A 262 -21.03 4.17 -2.95
CA THR A 262 -21.77 3.24 -3.81
C THR A 262 -22.19 3.91 -5.12
N HIS A 263 -22.72 5.14 -5.04
CA HIS A 263 -23.12 5.90 -6.23
C HIS A 263 -21.94 6.15 -7.18
N ILE A 264 -20.81 6.61 -6.63
CA ILE A 264 -19.61 6.88 -7.41
C ILE A 264 -19.02 5.59 -7.98
N ALA A 265 -18.94 4.51 -7.20
CA ALA A 265 -18.40 3.22 -7.66
C ALA A 265 -19.15 2.69 -8.89
N VAL A 266 -20.49 2.75 -8.88
CA VAL A 266 -21.33 2.33 -10.01
C VAL A 266 -21.07 3.20 -11.24
N LYS A 267 -20.85 4.50 -11.06
CA LYS A 267 -20.59 5.44 -12.16
C LYS A 267 -19.19 5.29 -12.77
N GLN A 268 -18.18 4.94 -11.97
CA GLN A 268 -16.80 4.80 -12.44
C GLN A 268 -16.58 3.56 -13.31
N GLY A 269 -17.23 2.44 -12.97
CA GLY A 269 -17.04 1.17 -13.66
C GLY A 269 -15.57 0.74 -13.68
N GLU A 270 -15.06 0.43 -14.88
CA GLU A 270 -13.65 0.10 -15.11
C GLU A 270 -12.73 1.33 -15.06
N SER A 271 -13.25 2.51 -15.40
CA SER A 271 -12.50 3.77 -15.43
C SER A 271 -12.40 4.42 -14.04
N PHE A 272 -11.71 5.55 -13.94
CA PHE A 272 -11.74 6.39 -12.74
C PHE A 272 -11.99 7.85 -13.09
N PHE A 273 -12.61 8.57 -12.16
CA PHE A 273 -12.76 10.02 -12.29
C PHE A 273 -11.50 10.71 -11.82
N LYS A 274 -11.04 11.72 -12.60
CA LYS A 274 -10.00 12.63 -12.14
C LYS A 274 -10.46 13.38 -10.89
N SER A 275 -9.49 13.81 -10.09
CA SER A 275 -9.69 14.44 -8.78
C SER A 275 -10.78 15.51 -8.75
N GLN A 276 -10.72 16.49 -9.65
CA GLN A 276 -11.72 17.56 -9.75
C GLN A 276 -13.09 17.09 -10.22
N HIS A 277 -13.14 16.16 -11.18
CA HIS A 277 -14.40 15.64 -11.70
C HIS A 277 -15.11 14.80 -10.64
N LEU A 278 -14.36 13.96 -9.91
CA LEU A 278 -14.88 13.21 -8.77
C LEU A 278 -15.50 14.13 -7.71
N GLY A 279 -14.81 15.22 -7.36
CA GLY A 279 -15.33 16.22 -6.43
C GLY A 279 -16.66 16.82 -6.91
N ARG A 280 -16.75 17.21 -8.18
CA ARG A 280 -17.98 17.74 -8.77
C ARG A 280 -19.12 16.73 -8.73
N GLU A 281 -18.86 15.47 -9.08
CA GLU A 281 -19.87 14.40 -9.01
C GLU A 281 -20.40 14.20 -7.58
N CYS A 282 -19.51 14.32 -6.59
CA CYS A 282 -19.91 14.29 -5.18
C CYS A 282 -20.79 15.49 -4.81
N ASP A 283 -20.40 16.71 -5.18
CA ASP A 283 -21.15 17.94 -4.90
C ASP A 283 -22.54 17.93 -5.54
N VAL A 284 -22.64 17.44 -6.79
CA VAL A 284 -23.92 17.28 -7.51
C VAL A 284 -24.84 16.31 -6.77
N TYR A 285 -24.32 15.14 -6.37
CA TYR A 285 -25.10 14.17 -5.62
C TYR A 285 -25.62 14.75 -4.30
N LEU A 286 -24.77 15.43 -3.54
CA LEU A 286 -25.13 16.02 -2.25
C LEU A 286 -26.17 17.13 -2.40
N SER A 287 -26.01 17.98 -3.41
CA SER A 287 -26.96 19.04 -3.75
C SER A 287 -28.34 18.47 -4.11
N SER A 288 -28.39 17.36 -4.87
CA SER A 288 -29.65 16.70 -5.26
C SER A 288 -30.41 16.09 -4.09
N ARG A 289 -29.70 15.69 -3.02
CA ARG A 289 -30.27 15.04 -1.82
C ARG A 289 -30.61 16.04 -0.71
N GLY A 290 -30.37 17.34 -0.92
CA GLY A 290 -30.52 18.37 0.11
C GLY A 290 -29.57 18.18 1.30
N ARG A 291 -28.47 17.44 1.14
CA ARG A 291 -27.47 17.24 2.19
C ARG A 291 -26.42 18.32 2.07
N SER A 292 -26.23 19.10 3.14
CA SER A 292 -25.05 19.97 3.23
C SER A 292 -23.82 19.11 3.53
N THR A 293 -22.65 19.50 3.02
CA THR A 293 -21.35 18.89 3.36
C THR A 293 -21.12 18.80 4.88
N LYS A 294 -21.76 19.67 5.67
CA LYS A 294 -21.76 19.64 7.14
C LYS A 294 -22.42 18.39 7.75
N ASP A 295 -23.39 17.77 7.08
CA ASP A 295 -24.11 16.59 7.60
C ASP A 295 -23.29 15.29 7.53
N LEU A 296 -22.35 15.20 6.58
CA LEU A 296 -21.47 14.05 6.40
C LEU A 296 -20.42 13.93 7.51
N ILE A 297 -19.87 15.07 7.95
CA ILE A 297 -18.90 15.13 9.05
C ILE A 297 -19.54 14.62 10.35
N ASN A 298 -20.81 14.98 10.59
CA ASN A 298 -21.56 14.50 11.76
C ASN A 298 -21.97 13.03 11.66
N ARG A 299 -22.24 12.50 10.47
CA ARG A 299 -22.59 11.08 10.31
C ARG A 299 -21.40 10.16 10.52
N ASN A 300 -20.19 10.52 10.08
CA ASN A 300 -18.99 9.71 10.33
C ASN A 300 -18.65 9.62 11.84
N ALA A 301 -19.02 10.62 12.64
CA ALA A 301 -18.93 10.56 14.11
C ALA A 301 -20.04 9.69 14.75
N VAL A 302 -21.21 9.58 14.12
CA VAL A 302 -22.40 8.87 14.66
C VAL A 302 -22.51 7.42 14.17
N SER A 303 -21.99 7.09 12.99
CA SER A 303 -21.93 5.72 12.45
C SER A 303 -20.95 4.84 13.22
N GLU A 304 -19.87 5.42 13.77
CA GLU A 304 -18.98 4.76 14.74
C GLU A 304 -19.71 4.44 16.07
N ALA A 305 -20.76 5.20 16.41
CA ALA A 305 -21.50 5.08 17.68
C ALA A 305 -22.76 4.17 17.60
N LYS A 306 -23.28 3.84 16.40
CA LYS A 306 -24.55 3.08 16.24
C LYS A 306 -24.41 1.58 15.97
N ARG A 307 -23.21 1.00 15.97
CA ARG A 307 -23.01 -0.46 15.84
C ARG A 307 -23.19 -1.26 17.15
N VAL A 308 -23.86 -0.73 18.16
CA VAL A 308 -24.10 -1.45 19.43
C VAL A 308 -25.55 -1.37 19.86
N VAL A 309 -26.50 -1.89 19.06
CA VAL A 309 -27.76 -2.43 19.60
C VAL A 309 -28.28 -3.57 18.72
N GLY A 310 -28.19 -4.80 19.25
CA GLY A 310 -29.17 -5.87 19.06
C GLY A 310 -29.18 -6.65 17.75
N ASN A 311 -28.55 -7.83 17.74
CA ASN A 311 -29.26 -9.13 17.59
C ASN A 311 -28.32 -10.31 17.97
N LYS A 312 -28.86 -11.24 18.77
CA LYS A 312 -28.26 -12.50 19.28
C LYS A 312 -28.28 -13.55 18.13
N TRP A 313 -27.35 -14.49 17.87
CA TRP A 313 -26.56 -15.45 18.67
C TRP A 313 -25.30 -15.94 17.85
N PRO A 314 -24.62 -17.10 18.11
CA PRO A 314 -23.39 -17.17 18.91
C PRO A 314 -22.22 -17.92 18.21
N THR A 315 -21.01 -17.37 18.12
CA THR A 315 -19.82 -18.20 17.83
C THR A 315 -18.53 -17.64 18.43
N SER A 316 -17.99 -18.41 19.37
CA SER A 316 -16.57 -18.74 19.62
C SER A 316 -15.50 -17.64 19.59
N ASN A 317 -14.99 -17.36 20.80
CA ASN A 317 -13.58 -17.22 21.18
C ASN A 317 -12.57 -16.96 20.05
N TRP A 318 -12.10 -15.72 19.95
CA TRP A 318 -10.68 -15.44 19.68
C TRP A 318 -10.23 -14.23 20.50
N ARG A 319 -9.43 -14.50 21.53
CA ARG A 319 -8.61 -13.49 22.19
C ARG A 319 -7.48 -13.11 21.26
N SER A 320 -7.28 -11.83 21.03
CA SER A 320 -6.03 -11.31 20.48
C SER A 320 -5.79 -9.94 21.09
N ASP A 321 -4.90 -9.92 22.07
CA ASP A 321 -4.26 -8.73 22.59
C ASP A 321 -3.61 -7.95 21.44
N LYS A 322 -4.01 -6.69 21.28
CA LYS A 322 -3.17 -5.68 20.64
C LYS A 322 -3.21 -4.40 21.46
N ASN A 323 -2.18 -4.23 22.28
CA ASN A 323 -1.76 -2.95 22.81
C ASN A 323 -1.45 -2.01 21.65
N ILE A 324 -2.21 -0.92 21.52
CA ILE A 324 -1.85 0.26 20.74
C ILE A 324 -1.94 1.45 21.72
N PRO A 325 -0.88 2.25 21.91
CA PRO A 325 -0.96 3.43 22.75
C PRO A 325 -1.69 4.52 21.97
N LYS A 326 -3.00 4.69 22.22
CA LYS A 326 -3.73 5.88 21.81
C LYS A 326 -3.37 7.02 22.77
N LEU A 327 -2.57 7.97 22.30
CA LEU A 327 -2.50 9.31 22.89
C LEU A 327 -3.92 9.89 22.85
N PHE A 328 -4.54 9.98 24.03
CA PHE A 328 -5.92 10.40 24.20
C PHE A 328 -5.96 11.94 24.23
N VAL A 329 -6.23 12.57 23.07
CA VAL A 329 -6.78 13.92 23.06
C VAL A 329 -8.21 13.79 23.55
N SER A 330 -8.46 14.23 24.80
CA SER A 330 -9.81 14.23 25.35
C SER A 330 -10.51 15.51 24.93
N GLU A 331 -11.55 15.37 24.13
CA GLU A 331 -12.59 16.38 23.99
C GLU A 331 -13.07 16.80 25.39
N THR A 332 -12.85 18.08 25.72
CA THR A 332 -13.29 18.69 26.98
C THR A 332 -14.79 18.88 26.97
N LYS A 333 -15.54 17.80 27.24
CA LYS A 333 -16.87 17.98 27.85
C LYS A 333 -16.63 18.64 29.20
N ASN A 334 -17.24 19.80 29.44
CA ASN A 334 -17.14 20.56 30.69
C ASN A 334 -17.50 19.67 31.91
N ILE A 335 -16.49 19.03 32.53
CA ILE A 335 -16.65 18.22 33.74
C ILE A 335 -16.68 19.19 34.93
N ASN A 336 -17.88 19.58 35.33
CA ASN A 336 -18.07 20.30 36.59
C ASN A 336 -17.77 19.34 37.75
N CYS A 337 -16.89 19.76 38.67
CA CYS A 337 -16.57 18.95 39.85
C CYS A 337 -17.80 18.73 40.74
N VAL A 338 -18.10 17.47 41.05
CA VAL A 338 -19.29 17.03 41.80
C VAL A 338 -19.36 17.63 43.21
N LEU A 339 -18.21 17.93 43.82
CA LEU A 339 -18.13 18.48 45.18
C LEU A 339 -18.25 20.01 45.24
N CYS A 340 -17.50 20.74 44.42
CA CYS A 340 -17.45 22.21 44.52
C CYS A 340 -18.35 22.93 43.50
N LYS A 341 -18.93 22.21 42.52
CA LYS A 341 -19.89 22.69 41.50
C LYS A 341 -19.51 23.97 40.74
N ARG A 342 -18.25 24.41 40.80
CA ARG A 342 -17.80 25.74 40.34
C ARG A 342 -16.57 25.75 39.44
N ALA A 343 -15.94 24.61 39.13
CA ALA A 343 -14.79 24.58 38.24
C ALA A 343 -14.69 23.27 37.43
N SER A 344 -14.15 23.40 36.21
CA SER A 344 -13.91 22.33 35.22
C SER A 344 -12.70 21.49 35.60
N HIS A 345 -12.81 20.69 36.66
CA HIS A 345 -11.76 19.74 37.05
C HIS A 345 -12.35 18.40 37.52
N SER A 346 -11.57 17.33 37.31
CA SER A 346 -11.88 16.00 37.83
C SER A 346 -11.88 16.00 39.36
N LEU A 347 -12.74 15.18 39.98
CA LEU A 347 -12.81 14.98 41.44
C LEU A 347 -11.42 14.64 42.05
N SER A 348 -10.55 13.95 41.31
CA SER A 348 -9.18 13.62 41.73
C SER A 348 -8.26 14.83 41.91
N ALA A 349 -8.55 15.93 41.22
CA ALA A 349 -7.82 17.19 41.26
C ALA A 349 -8.49 18.22 42.19
N CYS A 350 -9.59 17.86 42.85
CA CYS A 350 -10.32 18.76 43.75
C CYS A 350 -9.60 18.89 45.11
N SER A 351 -9.23 20.12 45.48
CA SER A 351 -8.57 20.41 46.76
C SER A 351 -9.46 20.11 47.97
N GLN A 352 -10.78 20.33 47.87
CA GLN A 352 -11.74 20.01 48.92
C GLN A 352 -11.86 18.49 49.13
N PHE A 353 -11.94 17.71 48.05
CA PHE A 353 -11.97 16.25 48.13
C PHE A 353 -10.70 15.66 48.77
N ARG A 354 -9.53 16.22 48.44
CA ARG A 354 -8.24 15.80 48.99
C ARG A 354 -8.04 16.18 50.47
N ARG A 355 -8.86 17.07 51.03
CA ARG A 355 -8.78 17.43 52.46
C ARG A 355 -9.72 16.60 53.33
N LEU A 356 -10.67 15.87 52.73
CA LEU A 356 -11.56 14.96 53.45
C LEU A 356 -10.83 13.71 53.95
N SER A 357 -11.33 13.15 55.05
CA SER A 357 -10.87 11.87 55.59
C SER A 357 -11.13 10.73 54.59
N VAL A 358 -10.45 9.60 54.74
CA VAL A 358 -10.65 8.42 53.88
C VAL A 358 -12.11 7.96 53.90
N TRP A 359 -12.74 8.02 55.07
CA TRP A 359 -14.14 7.63 55.28
C TRP A 359 -15.10 8.59 54.56
N ASP A 360 -14.88 9.90 54.70
CA ASP A 360 -15.70 10.92 54.04
C ASP A 360 -15.54 10.91 52.51
N ARG A 361 -14.34 10.59 52.00
CA ARG A 361 -14.13 10.41 50.56
C ARG A 361 -14.92 9.22 50.03
N ALA A 362 -14.95 8.11 50.75
CA ALA A 362 -15.72 6.93 50.37
C ALA A 362 -17.23 7.23 50.36
N GLU A 363 -17.72 8.01 51.33
CA GLU A 363 -19.11 8.45 51.41
C GLU A 363 -19.51 9.33 50.22
N VAL A 364 -18.66 10.28 49.83
CA VAL A 364 -18.88 11.14 48.64
C VAL A 364 -18.95 10.31 47.35
N ILE A 365 -18.08 9.31 47.20
CA ILE A 365 -18.07 8.42 46.03
C ILE A 365 -19.37 7.60 45.98
N LYS A 366 -19.81 7.03 47.11
CA LYS A 366 -21.06 6.26 47.23
C LYS A 366 -22.28 7.11 46.91
N ARG A 367 -22.41 8.28 47.53
CA ARG A 367 -23.57 9.18 47.34
C ARG A 367 -23.73 9.65 45.89
N ASN A 368 -22.64 9.73 45.14
CA ASN A 368 -22.66 10.21 43.76
C ASN A 368 -22.52 9.08 42.72
N ASN A 369 -22.62 7.80 43.13
CA ASN A 369 -22.52 6.62 42.25
C ASN A 369 -21.26 6.62 41.36
N LEU A 370 -20.13 7.06 41.93
CA LEU A 370 -18.87 7.14 41.21
C LEU A 370 -18.05 5.87 41.40
N CYS A 371 -17.24 5.54 40.40
CA CYS A 371 -16.31 4.42 40.51
C CYS A 371 -15.22 4.75 41.53
N PHE A 372 -15.02 3.89 42.54
CA PHE A 372 -13.96 4.06 43.55
C PHE A 372 -12.55 4.12 42.97
N ARG A 373 -12.34 3.60 41.76
CA ARG A 373 -11.02 3.48 41.13
C ARG A 373 -10.62 4.68 40.29
N CYS A 374 -11.57 5.33 39.63
CA CYS A 374 -11.25 6.41 38.70
C CYS A 374 -12.14 7.65 38.83
N PHE A 375 -13.27 7.56 39.56
CA PHE A 375 -14.24 8.63 39.83
C PHE A 375 -15.26 9.06 38.75
N PRO A 376 -15.38 8.47 37.53
CA PRO A 376 -16.57 8.64 36.69
C PRO A 376 -17.72 7.70 37.10
N PRO A 377 -18.95 7.95 36.58
CA PRO A 377 -20.13 7.14 36.88
C PRO A 377 -20.09 5.80 36.12
N HIS A 378 -19.61 4.74 36.78
CA HIS A 378 -19.73 3.34 36.37
C HIS A 378 -19.43 2.41 37.55
N LYS A 379 -19.79 1.13 37.42
CA LYS A 379 -19.50 0.11 38.46
C LYS A 379 -18.03 -0.27 38.45
N LEU A 380 -17.47 -0.57 39.62
CA LEU A 380 -16.04 -0.95 39.77
C LEU A 380 -15.64 -2.11 38.85
N ASN A 381 -16.53 -3.09 38.66
CA ASN A 381 -16.29 -4.29 37.85
C ASN A 381 -16.21 -4.00 36.35
N GLU A 382 -16.72 -2.85 35.91
CA GLU A 382 -16.70 -2.39 34.51
C GLU A 382 -15.59 -1.35 34.28
N CYS A 383 -14.80 -1.05 35.31
CA CYS A 383 -13.75 -0.05 35.27
C CYS A 383 -12.54 -0.55 34.47
N ARG A 384 -12.28 0.11 33.33
CA ARG A 384 -11.10 -0.12 32.48
C ARG A 384 -9.85 0.64 32.91
N SER A 385 -9.91 1.38 34.03
CA SER A 385 -8.77 2.15 34.53
C SER A 385 -7.75 1.22 35.19
N ILE A 386 -6.49 1.28 34.74
CA ILE A 386 -5.39 0.47 35.29
C ILE A 386 -4.89 1.04 36.63
N LYS A 387 -5.20 2.30 36.95
CA LYS A 387 -4.76 2.97 38.18
C LYS A 387 -5.26 2.21 39.42
N LYS A 388 -4.36 1.67 40.24
CA LYS A 388 -4.69 1.16 41.57
C LYS A 388 -4.81 2.35 42.52
N CYS A 389 -5.74 2.30 43.48
CA CYS A 389 -5.87 3.36 44.49
C CYS A 389 -4.53 3.57 45.20
N PHE A 390 -4.02 4.79 45.16
CA PHE A 390 -3.12 5.28 46.21
C PHE A 390 -4.02 5.82 47.33
N LEU A 391 -4.46 4.91 48.18
CA LEU A 391 -4.84 5.25 49.54
C LEU A 391 -3.74 4.61 50.41
N PRO A 392 -2.94 5.40 51.15
CA PRO A 392 -2.17 4.83 52.25
C PRO A 392 -3.10 4.23 53.31
#